data_AF-A0A377PVN7-F1
#
_entry.id   AF-A0A377PVN7-F1
#
_cell.length_a   1.000
_cell.length_b   1.000
_cell.length_c   1.000
_cell.angle_alpha   90.00
_cell.angle_beta   90.00
_cell.angle_gamma   90.00
#
_symmetry.space_group_name_H-M   'P 1'
#
loop_
_entity.id
_entity.type
_entity.pdbx_description
1 polymer ?
#
loop_
_entity_poly.entity_id
_entity_poly.type
_entity_poly.pdbx_seq_one_letter_code
_entity_poly.pdbx_strand_id
1 'polypeptide(L)' 'METGFYKPTTLKAPFSWVGGKSRLAKDIVELMPPHRLYVEVFGGALSVLYAKPSIEDTLKQRAKERINLKMV' A
#
# COMPACT_ATOMS: atom_id res chain seq x y z
N MET A 1 -1.65 14.75 -11.05
CA MET A 1 -0.35 14.43 -10.45
C MET A 1 -0.46 14.66 -8.95
N GLU A 2 -0.99 13.69 -8.22
CA GLU A 2 -0.91 13.60 -6.75
C GLU A 2 -0.63 12.13 -6.43
N THR A 3 0.62 11.71 -6.59
CA THR A 3 1.09 10.35 -6.34
C THR A 3 1.72 10.30 -4.94
N GLY A 4 0.91 10.42 -3.90
CA GLY A 4 1.42 10.54 -2.52
C GLY A 4 0.44 10.21 -1.40
N PHE A 5 -0.52 9.30 -1.63
CA PHE A 5 -1.69 9.16 -0.75
C PHE A 5 -1.53 8.19 0.44
N TYR A 6 -0.44 7.42 0.54
CA TYR A 6 -0.29 6.45 1.63
C TYR A 6 0.95 6.69 2.48
N LYS A 7 0.74 6.73 3.80
CA LYS A 7 1.83 6.74 4.77
C LYS A 7 2.63 5.44 4.60
N PRO A 8 3.94 5.51 4.31
CA PRO A 8 4.75 4.32 4.16
C PRO A 8 4.82 3.54 5.47
N THR A 9 4.65 2.23 5.36
CA THR A 9 4.77 1.29 6.47
C THR A 9 6.23 1.06 6.85
N THR A 10 6.49 0.78 8.12
CA THR A 10 7.81 0.41 8.63
C THR A 10 8.08 -1.10 8.52
N LEU A 11 7.07 -1.88 8.11
CA LEU A 11 7.19 -3.31 7.99
C LEU A 11 8.15 -3.70 6.86
N LYS A 12 8.87 -4.79 7.07
CA LYS A 12 9.73 -5.42 6.08
C LYS A 12 9.29 -6.86 5.88
N ALA A 13 9.60 -7.39 4.70
CA ALA A 13 9.45 -8.81 4.42
C ALA A 13 10.14 -9.65 5.52
N PRO A 14 9.51 -10.74 5.99
CA PRO A 14 10.00 -11.51 7.14
C PRO A 14 11.27 -12.30 6.84
N PHE A 15 11.60 -12.51 5.56
CA PHE A 15 12.82 -13.18 5.12
C PHE A 15 13.24 -12.64 3.74
N SER A 16 14.53 -12.81 3.42
CA SER A 16 15.07 -12.47 2.10
C SER A 16 14.67 -13.52 1.07
N TRP A 17 14.37 -13.10 -0.16
CA TRP A 17 13.98 -13.99 -1.25
C TRP A 17 14.66 -13.59 -2.56
N VAL A 18 15.20 -14.56 -3.28
CA VAL A 18 15.79 -14.34 -4.60
C VAL A 18 14.68 -13.96 -5.58
N GLY A 19 14.82 -12.80 -6.24
CA GLY A 19 13.75 -12.22 -7.04
C GLY A 19 12.67 -11.50 -6.23
N GLY A 20 12.90 -11.25 -4.94
CA GLY A 20 12.00 -10.46 -4.10
C GLY A 20 11.87 -9.01 -4.60
N LYS A 21 10.64 -8.49 -4.62
CA LYS A 21 10.31 -7.17 -5.16
C LYS A 21 10.53 -6.03 -4.16
N SER A 22 11.38 -6.23 -3.14
CA SER A 22 11.51 -5.30 -2.00
C SER A 22 11.93 -3.89 -2.40
N ARG A 23 12.74 -3.74 -3.46
CA ARG A 23 13.16 -2.43 -3.98
C ARG A 23 12.05 -1.68 -4.73
N LEU A 24 11.18 -2.42 -5.41
CA LEU A 24 10.08 -1.88 -6.23
C LEU A 24 8.74 -1.85 -5.47
N ALA A 25 8.69 -2.42 -4.27
CA ALA A 25 7.44 -2.65 -3.55
C ALA A 25 6.65 -1.37 -3.31
N LYS A 26 7.34 -0.27 -2.94
CA LYS A 26 6.71 1.04 -2.74
C LYS A 26 6.09 1.58 -4.04
N ASP A 27 6.85 1.57 -5.13
CA ASP A 27 6.40 2.06 -6.43
C ASP A 27 5.20 1.25 -6.94
N ILE A 28 5.25 -0.08 -6.79
CA ILE A 28 4.15 -0.98 -7.15
C ILE A 28 2.89 -0.62 -6.36
N VAL A 29 3.00 -0.35 -5.05
CA VAL A 29 1.86 0.02 -4.20
C VAL A 29 1.27 1.37 -4.61
N GLU A 30 2.10 2.37 -4.92
CA GLU A 30 1.64 3.69 -5.36
C GLU A 30 0.87 3.66 -6.70
N LEU A 31 1.17 2.69 -7.56
CA LEU A 31 0.49 2.49 -8.84
C LEU A 31 -0.83 1.70 -8.72
N MET A 32 -1.12 1.08 -7.57
CA MET A 32 -2.35 0.32 -7.42
C MET A 32 -3.57 1.25 -7.31
N PRO A 33 -4.66 1.00 -8.06
CA PRO A 33 -5.90 1.75 -7.87
C PRO A 33 -6.49 1.46 -6.48
N PRO A 34 -7.39 2.31 -5.95
CA PRO A 34 -8.10 2.02 -4.71
C PRO A 34 -8.81 0.66 -4.78
N HIS A 35 -8.51 -0.22 -3.82
CA HIS A 35 -9.10 -1.56 -3.76
C HIS A 35 -9.51 -1.91 -2.32
N ARG A 36 -10.31 -2.97 -2.18
CA ARG A 36 -10.74 -3.53 -0.88
C ARG A 36 -10.05 -4.84 -0.55
N LEU A 37 -9.67 -5.59 -1.58
CA LEU A 37 -9.02 -6.88 -1.47
C LEU A 37 -7.74 -6.82 -2.28
N TYR A 38 -6.67 -7.37 -1.72
CA TYR A 38 -5.40 -7.56 -2.40
C TYR A 38 -5.09 -9.05 -2.40
N VAL A 39 -4.79 -9.59 -3.58
CA VAL A 39 -4.41 -10.99 -3.77
C VAL A 39 -3.06 -11.01 -4.47
N GLU A 40 -2.10 -11.76 -3.93
CA GLU A 40 -0.78 -11.91 -4.52
C GLU A 40 -0.51 -13.40 -4.78
N VAL A 41 -0.78 -13.84 -6.02
CA VAL A 41 -0.60 -15.24 -6.43
C VAL A 41 0.87 -15.67 -6.36
N PHE A 42 1.78 -14.73 -6.65
CA PHE A 42 3.24 -14.95 -6.61
C PHE A 42 3.88 -14.12 -5.51
N GLY A 43 3.59 -14.51 -4.26
CA GLY A 43 3.97 -13.76 -3.07
C GLY A 43 5.47 -13.76 -2.75
N GLY A 44 6.16 -14.87 -2.92
CA GLY A 44 7.55 -15.01 -2.45
C GLY A 44 7.67 -14.62 -0.97
N ALA A 45 8.57 -13.68 -0.64
CA ALA A 45 8.69 -13.10 0.71
C ALA A 45 7.66 -12.00 1.04
N LEU A 46 6.63 -11.80 0.20
CA LEU A 46 5.53 -10.87 0.43
C LEU A 46 5.96 -9.40 0.54
N SER A 47 7.08 -9.01 -0.07
CA SER A 47 7.62 -7.65 0.04
C SER A 47 6.64 -6.56 -0.39
N VAL A 48 5.75 -6.83 -1.36
CA VAL A 48 4.72 -5.88 -1.80
C VAL A 48 3.60 -5.76 -0.77
N LEU A 49 3.10 -6.88 -0.25
CA LEU A 49 2.12 -6.89 0.85
C LEU A 49 2.63 -6.10 2.06
N TYR A 50 3.86 -6.36 2.49
CA TYR A 50 4.46 -5.67 3.63
C TYR A 50 4.73 -4.19 3.38
N ALA A 51 4.78 -3.73 2.14
CA ALA A 51 4.88 -2.31 1.79
C ALA A 51 3.51 -1.60 1.72
N LYS A 52 2.38 -2.34 1.78
CA LYS A 52 1.05 -1.72 1.76
C LYS A 52 0.77 -1.00 3.09
N PRO A 53 0.02 0.11 3.02
CA PRO A 53 -0.56 0.72 4.22
C PRO A 53 -1.48 -0.26 4.94
N SER A 54 -1.63 -0.09 6.25
CA SER A 54 -2.60 -0.86 7.01
C SER A 54 -4.03 -0.54 6.54
N ILE A 55 -4.97 -1.45 6.80
CA ILE A 55 -6.39 -1.19 6.57
C ILE A 55 -6.86 0.02 7.39
N GLU A 56 -6.37 0.18 8.62
CA GLU A 56 -6.70 1.33 9.46
C GLU A 56 -6.25 2.66 8.83
N ASP A 57 -5.02 2.73 8.33
CA ASP A 57 -4.50 3.92 7.64
C ASP A 57 -5.32 4.22 6.39
N THR A 58 -5.70 3.19 5.64
CA THR A 58 -6.55 3.29 4.45
C THR A 58 -7.94 3.85 4.80
N LEU A 59 -8.54 3.40 5.91
CA LEU A 59 -9.84 3.86 6.37
C LEU A 59 -9.79 5.31 6.88
N LYS A 60 -8.75 5.67 7.65
CA LYS A 60 -8.53 7.05 8.11
C LYS A 60 -8.40 8.02 6.94
N GLN A 61 -7.70 7.62 5.89
CA GLN A 61 -7.52 8.44 4.69
C GLN A 61 -8.86 8.66 3.95
N ARG A 62 -9.62 7.59 3.70
CA ARG A 62 -10.95 7.70 3.06
C ARG A 62 -11.92 8.56 3.86
N ALA A 63 -11.86 8.50 5.19
CA ALA A 63 -12.67 9.35 6.05
C ALA A 63 -12.33 10.84 5.88
N LYS A 64 -11.03 11.19 5.81
CA LYS A 64 -10.57 12.56 5.56
C LYS A 64 -11.01 13.08 4.19
N GLU A 65 -10.83 12.28 3.13
CA GLU A 65 -11.26 12.64 1.77
C GLU A 65 -12.76 12.91 1.70
N ARG A 66 -13.57 12.08 2.38
CA ARG A 66 -15.03 12.25 2.45
C ARG A 66 -15.46 13.46 3.27
N ILE A 67 -14.71 13.87 4.28
CA ILE A 67 -14.95 15.12 5.02
C ILE A 67 -14.64 16.31 4.12
N ASN A 68 -13.49 16.29 3.42
CA ASN A 68 -13.09 17.37 2.53
C ASN A 68 -14.10 17.58 1.38
N LEU A 69 -14.60 16.50 0.79
CA LEU A 69 -15.66 16.54 -0.22
C LEU A 69 -17.00 17.12 0.27
N LYS A 70 -17.26 17.10 1.58
CA LYS A 70 -18.48 17.68 2.17
C LYS A 70 -18.31 19.16 2.54
N MET A 71 -17.09 19.68 2.52
CA MET A 71 -16.76 21.07 2.85
C MET A 71 -16.62 21.96 1.62
N VAL A 72 -16.71 21.38 0.42
CA VAL A 72 -16.79 22.07 -0.89
C VAL A 72 -18.24 22.06 -1.36
#